data_AF-Q8R8F6-F1
#
_entry.id   AF-Q8R8F6-F1
#
_cell.length_a   1.000
_cell.length_b   1.000
_cell.length_c   1.000
_cell.angle_alpha   90.00
_cell.angle_beta   90.00
_cell.angle_gamma   90.00
#
_symmetry.space_group_name_H-M   'P 1'
#
loop_
_entity.id
_entity.type
_entity.pdbx_description
1 polymer ?
#
loop_
_entity_poly.entity_id
_entity_poly.type
_entity_poly.pdbx_seq_one_letter_code
_entity_poly.pdbx_strand_id
1 'polypeptide(L)'
;MEKEMAGKVEVEAKHLLNAYGAIEKARRELYWALNYQIRAGEKPNNLLSSDNVEVEILDNGKVVKLTVMDYPARLQSTKNEEKERWINNVMFALKNVKDKISFDRIFVFVKFYFPVSNVDVDNRDIKPIIDGIKYSRIVADDNYRYVSYGFNANFSDSPRTEIYIIDYKVFPKKLHEILNET
;
A
#
# COMPACT_ATOMS: atom_id res chain seq x y z
N MET A 1 -1.52 -21.98 -39.20
CA MET A 1 -2.40 -22.16 -38.02
C MET A 1 -1.79 -23.30 -37.20
N GLU A 2 -0.77 -22.99 -36.42
CA GLU A 2 -0.14 -23.94 -35.50
C GLU A 2 -0.49 -23.51 -34.08
N LYS A 3 -1.18 -24.39 -33.37
CA LYS A 3 -1.49 -24.24 -31.95
C LYS A 3 -0.21 -24.47 -31.17
N GLU A 4 0.29 -23.44 -30.49
CA GLU A 4 1.23 -23.62 -29.39
C GLU A 4 0.53 -24.41 -28.27
N MET A 5 0.84 -25.70 -28.18
CA MET A 5 0.66 -26.46 -26.95
C MET A 5 1.75 -26.03 -25.96
N ALA A 6 1.51 -24.93 -25.25
CA ALA A 6 2.21 -24.68 -24.00
C ALA A 6 1.80 -25.79 -23.03
N GLY A 7 2.64 -26.81 -22.88
CA GLY A 7 2.44 -27.86 -21.89
C GLY A 7 2.26 -27.22 -20.50
N LYS A 8 1.21 -27.62 -19.78
CA LYS A 8 1.02 -27.20 -18.38
C LYS A 8 2.27 -27.63 -17.61
N VAL A 9 3.08 -26.67 -17.19
CA VAL A 9 4.16 -26.92 -16.24
C VAL A 9 3.49 -27.28 -14.91
N GLU A 10 3.53 -28.57 -14.54
CA GLU A 10 3.18 -28.97 -13.19
C GLU A 10 4.30 -28.53 -12.25
N VAL A 11 3.98 -27.63 -11.32
CA VAL A 11 4.93 -27.13 -10.34
C VAL A 11 4.54 -27.61 -8.95
N GLU A 12 5.51 -28.11 -8.19
CA GLU A 12 5.28 -28.48 -6.80
C GLU A 12 5.03 -27.23 -5.95
N ALA A 13 3.79 -27.06 -5.48
CA ALA A 13 3.36 -25.90 -4.68
C ALA A 13 4.25 -25.65 -3.45
N LYS A 14 4.78 -26.71 -2.83
CA LYS A 14 5.70 -26.60 -1.70
C LYS A 14 6.99 -25.85 -2.05
N HIS A 15 7.61 -26.18 -3.18
CA HIS A 15 8.84 -25.51 -3.61
C HIS A 15 8.59 -24.06 -4.03
N LEU A 16 7.45 -23.77 -4.66
CA LEU A 16 7.03 -22.41 -4.97
C LEU A 16 6.84 -21.57 -3.70
N LEU A 17 6.13 -22.10 -2.69
CA LEU A 17 5.93 -21.41 -1.43
C LEU A 17 7.25 -21.14 -0.69
N ASN A 18 8.17 -22.10 -0.70
CA ASN A 18 9.50 -21.94 -0.12
C ASN A 18 10.31 -20.87 -0.85
N ALA A 19 10.32 -20.89 -2.19
CA ALA A 19 11.01 -19.90 -3.00
C ALA A 19 10.43 -18.49 -2.76
N TYR A 20 9.10 -18.38 -2.73
CA TYR A 20 8.40 -17.14 -2.40
C TYR A 20 8.83 -16.62 -1.02
N GLY A 21 8.78 -17.48 0.01
CA GLY A 21 9.22 -17.09 1.36
C GLY A 21 10.69 -16.64 1.43
N ALA A 22 11.58 -17.27 0.66
CA ALA A 22 12.98 -16.85 0.58
C ALA A 22 13.15 -15.46 -0.07
N ILE A 23 12.37 -15.17 -1.12
CA ILE A 23 12.35 -13.85 -1.79
C ILE A 23 11.82 -12.78 -0.83
N GLU A 24 10.72 -13.05 -0.12
CA GLU A 24 10.15 -12.14 0.89
C GLU A 24 11.18 -11.82 1.99
N LYS A 25 11.87 -12.86 2.49
CA LYS A 25 12.94 -12.70 3.46
C LYS A 25 14.07 -11.82 2.92
N ALA A 26 14.55 -12.06 1.70
CA ALA A 26 15.62 -11.26 1.09
C ALA A 26 15.20 -9.80 0.92
N ARG A 27 13.98 -9.54 0.45
CA ARG A 27 13.41 -8.18 0.33
C ARG A 27 13.40 -7.47 1.68
N ARG A 28 12.99 -8.17 2.73
CA ARG A 28 12.96 -7.62 4.09
C ARG A 28 14.36 -7.25 4.60
N GLU A 29 15.35 -8.12 4.41
CA GLU A 29 16.73 -7.79 4.83
C GLU A 29 17.29 -6.59 4.05
N LEU A 30 16.98 -6.48 2.75
CA LEU A 30 17.34 -5.31 1.94
C LEU A 30 16.65 -4.03 2.44
N TYR A 31 15.35 -4.12 2.76
CA TYR A 31 14.63 -3.01 3.39
C TYR A 31 15.33 -2.61 4.70
N TRP A 32 15.63 -3.54 5.59
CA TRP A 32 16.27 -3.24 6.86
C TRP A 32 17.66 -2.61 6.73
N ALA A 33 18.44 -3.03 5.73
CA ALA A 33 19.74 -2.46 5.46
C ALA A 33 19.67 -0.97 5.04
N LEU A 34 18.58 -0.55 4.38
CA LEU A 34 18.41 0.81 3.85
C LEU A 34 17.52 1.71 4.74
N ASN A 35 16.57 1.11 5.45
CA ASN A 35 15.48 1.82 6.12
C ASN A 35 15.78 2.24 7.56
N TYR A 36 16.98 1.98 8.07
CA TYR A 36 17.38 2.44 9.40
C TYR A 36 17.24 3.97 9.55
N GLN A 37 17.43 4.73 8.46
CA GLN A 37 17.26 6.19 8.43
C GLN A 37 15.79 6.59 8.62
N ILE A 38 14.84 5.94 7.92
CA ILE A 38 13.40 6.20 8.09
C ILE A 38 12.97 5.95 9.55
N ARG A 39 13.50 4.90 10.19
CA ARG A 39 13.25 4.63 11.61
C ARG A 39 13.86 5.65 12.54
N ALA A 40 15.01 6.23 12.17
CA ALA A 40 15.59 7.38 12.86
C ALA A 40 14.83 8.70 12.57
N GLY A 41 13.86 8.70 11.65
CA GLY A 41 13.14 9.89 11.20
C GLY A 41 13.91 10.74 10.19
N GLU A 42 15.00 10.20 9.63
CA GLU A 42 15.84 10.84 8.63
C GLU A 42 15.37 10.49 7.21
N LYS A 43 15.62 11.40 6.26
CA LYS A 43 15.37 11.11 4.85
C LYS A 43 16.42 10.12 4.34
N PRO A 44 16.01 8.95 3.83
CA PRO A 44 16.94 7.97 3.32
C PRO A 44 17.61 8.46 2.04
N ASN A 45 18.92 8.21 1.91
CA ASN A 45 19.69 8.58 0.71
C ASN A 45 19.44 7.64 -0.47
N ASN A 46 19.11 6.38 -0.18
CA ASN A 46 18.80 5.36 -1.17
C ASN A 46 17.51 4.65 -0.75
N LEU A 47 16.55 4.52 -1.67
CA LEU A 47 15.28 3.82 -1.46
C LEU A 47 15.05 2.82 -2.59
N LEU A 48 14.53 1.65 -2.23
CA LEU A 48 13.98 0.75 -3.23
C LEU A 48 12.66 1.34 -3.74
N SER A 49 12.32 1.09 -5.01
CA SER A 49 11.06 1.58 -5.59
C SER A 49 9.82 1.13 -4.81
N SER A 50 9.84 -0.08 -4.24
CA SER A 50 8.78 -0.64 -3.38
C SER A 50 8.63 0.07 -2.03
N ASP A 51 9.63 0.86 -1.63
CA ASP A 51 9.67 1.60 -0.36
C ASP A 51 9.60 3.11 -0.56
N ASN A 52 9.74 3.58 -1.81
CA ASN A 52 9.52 4.97 -2.17
C ASN A 52 8.02 5.25 -2.30
N VAL A 53 7.45 5.83 -1.24
CA VAL A 53 6.05 6.26 -1.23
C VAL A 53 5.95 7.67 -1.78
N GLU A 54 5.39 7.78 -2.98
CA GLU A 54 5.11 9.08 -3.60
C GLU A 54 3.85 9.69 -2.97
N VAL A 55 3.85 11.02 -2.79
CA VAL A 55 2.77 11.74 -2.10
C VAL A 55 2.30 12.90 -2.96
N GLU A 56 1.00 12.93 -3.24
CA GLU A 56 0.33 14.03 -3.91
C GLU A 56 -0.75 14.63 -3.01
N ILE A 57 -0.74 15.94 -2.84
CA ILE A 57 -1.78 16.68 -2.13
C ILE A 57 -2.72 17.26 -3.18
N LEU A 58 -3.97 16.83 -3.14
CA LEU A 58 -5.01 17.19 -4.09
C LEU A 58 -6.11 18.01 -3.39
N ASP A 59 -6.93 18.70 -4.18
CA ASP A 59 -8.13 19.40 -3.70
C ASP A 59 -7.86 20.35 -2.53
N ASN A 60 -6.79 21.13 -2.60
CA ASN A 60 -6.38 22.06 -1.53
C ASN A 60 -6.20 21.36 -0.16
N GLY A 61 -5.66 20.14 -0.15
CA GLY A 61 -5.40 19.37 1.07
C GLY A 61 -6.59 18.56 1.56
N LYS A 62 -7.67 18.44 0.77
CA LYS A 62 -8.83 17.60 1.09
C LYS A 62 -8.66 16.14 0.70
N VAL A 63 -7.71 15.86 -0.19
CA VAL A 63 -7.34 14.50 -0.58
C VAL A 63 -5.81 14.39 -0.58
N VAL A 64 -5.30 13.28 -0.06
CA VAL A 64 -3.89 12.91 -0.17
C VAL A 64 -3.82 11.56 -0.86
N LYS A 65 -3.10 11.49 -1.96
CA LYS A 65 -2.82 10.25 -2.67
C LYS A 65 -1.41 9.79 -2.33
N LEU A 66 -1.28 8.55 -1.91
CA LEU A 66 -0.01 7.86 -1.81
C LEU A 66 0.09 6.83 -2.92
N THR A 67 1.23 6.76 -3.59
CA THR A 67 1.52 5.70 -4.58
C THR A 67 2.70 4.88 -4.09
N VAL A 68 2.51 3.56 -3.99
CA VAL A 68 3.55 2.59 -3.63
C VAL A 68 3.68 1.59 -4.76
N MET A 69 4.88 1.41 -5.31
CA MET A 69 5.16 0.45 -6.39
C MET A 69 5.25 -0.99 -5.87
N ASP A 70 4.25 -1.39 -5.09
CA ASP A 70 4.10 -2.69 -4.46
C ASP A 70 2.64 -2.90 -3.98
N TYR A 71 2.30 -4.09 -3.49
CA TYR A 71 1.01 -4.39 -2.87
C TYR A 71 1.12 -5.26 -1.60
N PRO A 72 0.23 -5.08 -0.61
CA PRO A 72 0.33 -5.81 0.66
C PRO A 72 0.29 -7.33 0.52
N ALA A 73 1.00 -8.01 1.42
CA ALA A 73 0.99 -9.46 1.52
C ALA A 73 -0.42 -10.05 1.70
N ARG A 74 -0.60 -11.25 1.13
CA ARG A 74 -1.79 -12.09 1.31
C ARG A 74 -1.58 -13.16 2.38
N LEU A 75 -0.40 -13.76 2.46
CA LEU A 75 -0.10 -14.88 3.37
C LEU A 75 0.22 -14.39 4.76
N GLN A 76 -0.34 -15.01 5.80
CA GLN A 76 -0.19 -14.56 7.20
C GLN A 76 1.26 -14.48 7.67
N SER A 77 2.12 -15.41 7.24
CA SER A 77 3.55 -15.39 7.55
C SER A 77 4.20 -14.11 7.03
N THR A 78 3.94 -13.76 5.77
CA THR A 78 4.46 -12.57 5.11
C THR A 78 3.84 -11.28 5.66
N LYS A 79 2.55 -11.31 6.04
CA LYS A 79 1.88 -10.15 6.69
C LYS A 79 2.63 -9.68 7.92
N ASN A 80 3.01 -10.61 8.81
CA ASN A 80 3.76 -10.28 10.02
C ASN A 80 5.13 -9.66 9.70
N GLU A 81 5.77 -10.14 8.63
CA GLU A 81 7.11 -9.71 8.22
C GLU A 81 7.11 -8.34 7.51
N GLU A 82 6.07 -8.03 6.74
CA GLU A 82 5.96 -6.77 5.99
C GLU A 82 5.20 -5.67 6.74
N LYS A 83 4.52 -6.00 7.84
CA LYS A 83 3.71 -5.05 8.60
C LYS A 83 4.45 -3.76 8.95
N GLU A 84 5.65 -3.88 9.52
CA GLU A 84 6.43 -2.71 9.92
C GLU A 84 6.89 -1.88 8.72
N ARG A 85 7.15 -2.53 7.58
CA ARG A 85 7.55 -1.86 6.34
C ARG A 85 6.47 -0.90 5.86
N TRP A 86 5.24 -1.41 5.71
CA TRP A 86 4.09 -0.59 5.31
C TRP A 86 3.80 0.53 6.31
N ILE A 87 3.81 0.23 7.61
CA ILE A 87 3.58 1.22 8.66
C ILE A 87 4.60 2.36 8.56
N ASN A 88 5.89 2.03 8.52
CA ASN A 88 6.97 3.02 8.57
C ASN A 88 6.99 3.88 7.31
N ASN A 89 6.82 3.26 6.13
CA ASN A 89 6.87 3.97 4.86
C ASN A 89 5.70 4.95 4.72
N VAL A 90 4.47 4.51 5.02
CA VAL A 90 3.27 5.37 5.00
C VAL A 90 3.37 6.48 6.05
N MET A 91 3.78 6.15 7.28
CA MET A 91 3.96 7.13 8.35
C MET A 91 4.97 8.22 7.93
N PHE A 92 6.13 7.82 7.41
CA PHE A 92 7.20 8.74 7.03
C PHE A 92 6.74 9.67 5.90
N ALA A 93 6.12 9.12 4.86
CA ALA A 93 5.59 9.88 3.74
C ALA A 93 4.61 10.97 4.19
N LEU A 94 3.67 10.61 5.07
CA LEU A 94 2.67 11.53 5.59
C LEU A 94 3.24 12.56 6.57
N LYS A 95 4.23 12.19 7.40
CA LYS A 95 4.90 13.15 8.29
C LYS A 95 5.54 14.31 7.54
N ASN A 96 6.03 14.07 6.31
CA ASN A 96 6.65 15.10 5.48
C ASN A 96 5.65 16.12 4.91
N VAL A 97 4.36 15.80 4.91
CA VAL A 97 3.29 16.68 4.42
C VAL A 97 2.32 17.12 5.50
N LYS A 98 2.46 16.62 6.73
CA LYS A 98 1.49 16.81 7.83
C LYS A 98 1.15 18.28 8.09
N ASP A 99 2.09 19.21 7.94
CA ASP A 99 1.84 20.63 8.25
C ASP A 99 0.95 21.31 7.18
N LYS A 100 0.67 20.61 6.07
CA LYS A 100 -0.17 21.08 4.96
C LYS A 100 -1.58 20.48 5.00
N ILE A 101 -1.83 19.50 5.87
CA ILE A 101 -3.06 18.70 5.89
C ILE A 101 -3.48 18.37 7.33
N SER A 102 -4.79 18.40 7.60
CA SER A 102 -5.31 17.91 8.87
C SER A 102 -6.76 17.49 8.67
N PHE A 103 -7.13 16.35 9.23
CA PHE A 103 -8.46 15.78 9.06
C PHE A 103 -9.11 15.49 10.41
N ASP A 104 -10.38 15.88 10.55
CA ASP A 104 -11.20 15.50 11.71
C ASP A 104 -11.60 14.02 11.62
N ARG A 105 -11.96 13.58 10.42
CA ARG A 105 -12.36 12.21 10.07
C ARG A 105 -11.98 11.97 8.61
N ILE A 106 -11.57 10.75 8.30
CA ILE A 106 -11.13 10.35 6.96
C ILE A 106 -11.89 9.14 6.43
N PHE A 107 -11.97 9.05 5.11
CA PHE A 107 -12.23 7.83 4.38
C PHE A 107 -10.94 7.41 3.66
N VAL A 108 -10.46 6.19 3.91
CA VAL A 108 -9.28 5.62 3.27
C VAL A 108 -9.73 4.70 2.14
N PHE A 109 -9.40 5.04 0.90
CA PHE A 109 -9.72 4.22 -0.26
C PHE A 109 -8.45 3.64 -0.86
N VAL A 110 -8.35 2.31 -0.89
CA VAL A 110 -7.17 1.61 -1.40
C VAL A 110 -7.48 1.00 -2.77
N LYS A 111 -6.77 1.46 -3.80
CA LYS A 111 -6.81 0.88 -5.14
C LYS A 111 -5.58 -0.01 -5.33
N PHE A 112 -5.81 -1.29 -5.57
CA PHE A 112 -4.76 -2.24 -5.90
C PHE A 112 -4.65 -2.41 -7.41
N TYR A 113 -3.42 -2.50 -7.90
CA TYR A 113 -3.12 -2.84 -9.28
C TYR A 113 -2.29 -4.12 -9.26
N PHE A 114 -2.90 -5.25 -9.65
CA PHE A 114 -2.27 -6.56 -9.58
C PHE A 114 -1.84 -7.07 -10.97
N PRO A 115 -0.73 -7.81 -11.07
CA PRO A 115 -0.28 -8.44 -12.32
C PRO A 115 -1.06 -9.72 -12.65
N VAL A 116 -2.22 -9.94 -12.01
CA VAL A 116 -3.04 -11.15 -12.12
C VAL A 116 -4.51 -10.78 -12.06
N SER A 117 -5.34 -11.44 -12.87
CA SER A 117 -6.76 -11.09 -13.07
C SER A 117 -7.70 -11.64 -12.00
N ASN A 118 -7.32 -12.71 -11.29
CA ASN A 118 -8.14 -13.35 -10.27
C ASN A 118 -7.46 -13.22 -8.90
N VAL A 119 -7.77 -12.15 -8.17
CA VAL A 119 -7.24 -11.90 -6.83
C VAL A 119 -8.38 -11.70 -5.85
N ASP A 120 -8.31 -12.41 -4.74
CA ASP A 120 -9.14 -12.16 -3.58
C ASP A 120 -8.55 -11.00 -2.76
N VAL A 121 -9.17 -9.84 -2.87
CA VAL A 121 -8.62 -8.56 -2.40
C VAL A 121 -8.82 -8.37 -0.90
N ASP A 122 -9.91 -8.93 -0.35
CA ASP A 122 -10.23 -8.83 1.08
C ASP A 122 -9.17 -9.49 1.98
N ASN A 123 -8.41 -10.44 1.42
CA ASN A 123 -7.34 -11.16 2.08
C ASN A 123 -6.01 -10.38 2.14
N ARG A 124 -5.96 -9.16 1.57
CA ARG A 124 -4.78 -8.28 1.61
C ARG A 124 -4.70 -7.52 2.94
N ASP A 125 -3.50 -7.35 3.46
CA ASP A 125 -3.31 -6.69 4.76
C ASP A 125 -3.34 -5.17 4.66
N ILE A 126 -4.54 -4.58 4.77
CA ILE A 126 -4.75 -3.13 4.76
C ILE A 126 -4.42 -2.49 6.12
N LYS A 127 -4.48 -3.25 7.21
CA LYS A 127 -4.30 -2.71 8.56
C LYS A 127 -2.97 -1.97 8.75
N PRO A 128 -1.81 -2.47 8.27
CA PRO A 128 -0.55 -1.73 8.34
C PRO A 128 -0.60 -0.33 7.71
N ILE A 129 -1.36 -0.15 6.61
CA ILE A 129 -1.54 1.15 5.97
C ILE A 129 -2.30 2.10 6.91
N ILE A 130 -3.40 1.63 7.49
CA ILE A 130 -4.23 2.41 8.43
C ILE A 130 -3.43 2.76 9.69
N ASP A 131 -2.67 1.81 10.24
CA ASP A 131 -1.80 2.02 11.39
C ASP A 131 -0.73 3.10 11.06
N GLY A 132 -0.13 3.07 9.86
CA GLY A 132 0.82 4.08 9.38
C GLY A 132 0.19 5.48 9.26
N ILE A 133 -1.05 5.58 8.77
CA ILE A 133 -1.82 6.83 8.72
C ILE A 133 -2.02 7.39 10.13
N LYS A 134 -2.48 6.57 11.08
CA LYS A 134 -2.65 6.98 12.47
C LYS A 134 -1.33 7.48 13.08
N TYR A 135 -0.24 6.74 12.93
CA TYR A 135 1.05 7.11 13.51
C TYR A 135 1.68 8.36 12.87
N SER A 136 1.22 8.77 11.68
CA SER A 136 1.58 10.07 11.09
C SER A 136 0.93 11.27 11.79
N ARG A 137 -0.13 11.04 12.59
CA ARG A 137 -0.92 12.02 13.33
C ARG A 137 -1.67 13.05 12.48
N ILE A 138 -1.96 12.74 11.21
CA ILE A 138 -2.86 13.56 10.38
C ILE A 138 -4.34 13.38 10.73
N VAL A 139 -4.64 12.33 11.50
CA VAL A 139 -5.93 12.01 12.12
C VAL A 139 -5.68 11.56 13.56
N ALA A 140 -6.64 11.76 14.45
CA ALA A 140 -6.47 11.54 15.89
C ALA A 140 -6.29 10.05 16.27
N ASP A 141 -7.03 9.14 15.62
CA ASP A 141 -7.02 7.71 15.91
C ASP A 141 -7.53 6.89 14.69
N ASP A 142 -7.47 5.56 14.74
CA ASP A 142 -7.95 4.64 13.68
C ASP A 142 -9.30 3.97 13.99
N ASN A 143 -9.96 4.36 15.08
CA ASN A 143 -11.25 3.81 15.45
C ASN A 143 -12.40 4.30 14.55
N TYR A 144 -13.57 3.69 14.72
CA TYR A 144 -14.77 3.93 13.90
C TYR A 144 -15.25 5.41 13.85
N ARG A 145 -14.83 6.26 14.79
CA ARG A 145 -15.17 7.68 14.81
C ARG A 145 -14.35 8.49 13.80
N TYR A 146 -13.13 8.03 13.50
CA TYR A 146 -12.13 8.79 12.76
C TYR A 146 -11.83 8.20 11.40
N VAL A 147 -11.93 6.87 11.25
CA VAL A 147 -11.54 6.18 10.02
C VAL A 147 -12.65 5.27 9.53
N SER A 148 -13.00 5.45 8.26
CA SER A 148 -13.71 4.47 7.45
C SER A 148 -12.82 4.08 6.27
N TYR A 149 -12.96 2.87 5.73
CA TYR A 149 -12.14 2.47 4.59
C TYR A 149 -12.90 1.59 3.61
N GLY A 150 -12.37 1.53 2.39
CA GLY A 150 -12.83 0.64 1.33
C GLY A 150 -11.70 0.39 0.32
N PHE A 151 -11.94 -0.52 -0.62
CA PHE A 151 -10.95 -0.86 -1.62
C PHE A 151 -11.57 -1.20 -2.98
N ASN A 152 -10.73 -1.19 -4.00
CA ASN A 152 -10.99 -1.71 -5.35
C ASN A 152 -9.69 -2.32 -5.88
N ALA A 153 -9.77 -3.22 -6.86
CA ALA A 153 -8.61 -3.72 -7.57
C ALA A 153 -8.81 -3.73 -9.09
N ASN A 154 -7.71 -3.47 -9.80
CA ASN A 154 -7.60 -3.56 -11.25
C ASN A 154 -6.42 -4.44 -11.64
N PHE A 155 -6.47 -5.02 -12.83
CA PHE A 155 -5.30 -5.65 -13.45
C PHE A 155 -4.32 -4.57 -13.94
N SER A 156 -3.01 -4.81 -13.82
CA SER A 156 -1.96 -3.96 -14.41
C SER A 156 -0.64 -4.71 -14.51
N ASP A 157 0.06 -4.51 -15.62
CA ASP A 157 1.44 -4.97 -15.81
C ASP A 157 2.46 -4.16 -15.00
N SER A 158 2.03 -3.06 -14.39
CA SER A 158 2.82 -2.25 -13.46
C SER A 158 2.17 -2.27 -12.07
N PRO A 159 2.49 -3.28 -11.24
CA PRO A 159 1.83 -3.47 -9.97
C PRO A 159 2.13 -2.34 -8.99
N ARG A 160 1.08 -1.88 -8.33
CA ARG A 160 1.17 -0.80 -7.35
C ARG A 160 -0.06 -0.77 -6.45
N THR A 161 0.04 0.00 -5.38
CA THR A 161 -1.07 0.35 -4.51
C THR A 161 -1.19 1.86 -4.47
N GLU A 162 -2.39 2.36 -4.77
CA GLU A 162 -2.75 3.75 -4.61
C GLU A 162 -3.64 3.88 -3.38
N ILE A 163 -3.26 4.75 -2.44
CA ILE A 163 -3.96 4.95 -1.17
C ILE A 163 -4.46 6.40 -1.16
N TYR A 164 -5.77 6.56 -1.20
CA TYR A 164 -6.42 7.85 -1.12
C TYR A 164 -6.92 8.09 0.30
N ILE A 165 -6.45 9.15 0.93
CA ILE A 165 -6.88 9.63 2.24
C ILE A 165 -7.75 10.85 2.00
N ILE A 166 -9.04 10.72 2.25
CA ILE A 166 -10.03 11.71 1.84
C ILE A 166 -10.70 12.31 3.09
N ASP A 167 -10.79 13.64 3.15
CA ASP A 167 -11.61 14.32 4.17
C ASP A 167 -13.05 13.81 4.08
N TYR A 168 -13.57 13.30 5.21
CA TYR A 168 -14.90 12.70 5.25
C TYR A 168 -16.01 13.66 4.81
N LYS A 169 -15.81 14.98 4.90
CA LYS A 169 -16.80 15.98 4.44
C LYS A 169 -17.01 15.95 2.92
N VAL A 170 -16.00 15.53 2.16
CA VAL A 170 -16.04 15.49 0.69
C VAL A 170 -15.98 14.08 0.10
N PHE A 171 -15.87 13.05 0.94
CA PHE A 171 -15.60 11.68 0.49
C PHE A 171 -16.57 11.14 -0.57
N PRO A 172 -17.91 11.32 -0.49
CA PRO A 172 -18.80 10.64 -1.43
C PRO A 172 -18.55 11.10 -2.87
N LYS A 173 -18.39 12.41 -3.05
CA LYS A 173 -18.09 13.01 -4.35
C LYS A 173 -16.70 12.59 -4.84
N LYS A 174 -15.69 12.68 -3.96
CA LYS A 174 -14.30 12.36 -4.33
C LYS A 174 -14.08 10.89 -4.63
N LEU A 175 -14.72 10.00 -3.88
CA LEU A 175 -14.69 8.56 -4.16
C LEU A 175 -15.30 8.25 -5.53
N HIS A 176 -16.40 8.90 -5.90
CA HIS A 176 -16.99 8.74 -7.22
C HIS A 176 -16.07 9.21 -8.34
N GLU A 177 -15.40 10.36 -8.18
CA GLU A 177 -14.39 10.85 -9.14
C GLU A 177 -13.25 9.84 -9.29
N ILE A 178 -12.66 9.40 -8.17
CA ILE A 178 -11.56 8.43 -8.14
C ILE A 178 -11.96 7.12 -8.82
N LEU A 179 -13.16 6.59 -8.56
CA LEU A 179 -13.62 5.33 -9.16
C LEU A 179 -13.78 5.41 -10.70
N ASN A 180 -14.00 6.60 -11.24
CA ASN A 180 -14.23 6.83 -12.67
C ASN A 180 -13.00 7.39 -13.41
N GLU A 181 -11.89 7.60 -12.73
CA GLU A 181 -10.59 7.85 -13.38
C GLU A 181 -10.18 6.58 -14.15
N THR A 182 -10.33 6.63 -15.48
CA THR A 182 -9.80 5.65 -16.46
C THR A 182 -8.30 5.74 -16.60
#